data_AF-A0A7S3FAU5-F1
#
_entry.id   AF-A0A7S3FAU5-F1
#
_cell.length_a   1.000
_cell.length_b   1.000
_cell.length_c   1.000
_cell.angle_alpha   90.00
_cell.angle_beta   90.00
_cell.angle_gamma   90.00
#
_symmetry.space_group_name_H-M   'P 1'
#
loop_
_entity.id
_entity.type
_entity.pdbx_description
1 polymer ?
#
loop_
_entity_poly.entity_id
_entity_poly.type
_entity_poly.pdbx_seq_one_letter_code
_entity_poly.pdbx_strand_id
1 'polypeptide(L)'
;MVALGCPKNVVDGEVMLGDLARAGFDVVGEHESADAIVINSCAFVEEAKDESIQAILEAARLRTEGSDGAGPKKIVVTGCMAQRYGEELAEGLPEADLVVGFENYQGLPGALRETLDLDPAEGGGSVERVQVGSSTVPFREEWGRHRLTPQHTAYLRVAEGCDHACTFCAIPGFRGKFRSKPYEQVVDEARRLAAEGVRELNIIAEDTNQYGMDLKGGYRLAELLKELAAIEGIEWLRLLYCYPSYFTDELIEAIATIPQVCKYVDIPLQHADNLVLLSMNRPTQQHTEKLLGKLRERIPGLVLRTTFIAGFPGESDQAHANVVEFATRMGFQRMGAFAYSEEEGTPAAEMPSQLEREVREARRDELSALAQRMCEDFAASRVGEEVDVLIDSVGVAPDMGFDEGDGDGASEVVAVGRTMCEAPDIDPVVFVTLPEGVGLPPLEAGQLRRCRISNTITTDLEAEVLR
;
A
#
# COMPACT_ATOMS: atom_id res chain seq x y z
N MET A 1 -12.47 -12.79 1.39
CA MET A 1 -11.31 -12.48 2.25
C MET A 1 -11.41 -11.02 2.61
N VAL A 2 -11.13 -10.66 3.86
CA VAL A 2 -10.94 -9.26 4.26
C VAL A 2 -9.44 -8.99 4.27
N ALA A 3 -8.95 -8.22 3.31
CA ALA A 3 -7.53 -7.86 3.20
C ALA A 3 -7.30 -6.49 3.84
N LEU A 4 -6.53 -6.46 4.93
CA LEU A 4 -6.27 -5.24 5.69
C LEU A 4 -4.79 -4.83 5.62
N GLY A 5 -4.51 -3.59 5.99
CA GLY A 5 -3.15 -3.10 6.15
C GLY A 5 -2.57 -2.51 4.87
N CYS A 6 -1.57 -3.17 4.28
CA CYS A 6 -0.71 -2.54 3.29
C CYS A 6 -0.59 -3.37 1.99
N PRO A 7 -0.06 -2.78 0.90
CA PRO A 7 0.14 -3.47 -0.37
C PRO A 7 0.91 -4.81 -0.30
N LYS A 8 1.87 -4.94 0.63
CA LYS A 8 2.57 -6.24 0.83
C LYS A 8 1.60 -7.32 1.33
N ASN A 9 0.71 -6.93 2.24
CA ASN A 9 -0.31 -7.81 2.77
C ASN A 9 -1.35 -8.17 1.70
N VAL A 10 -1.71 -7.23 0.82
CA VAL A 10 -2.54 -7.50 -0.36
C VAL A 10 -1.90 -8.59 -1.22
N VAL A 11 -0.61 -8.45 -1.57
CA VAL A 11 0.11 -9.49 -2.33
C VAL A 11 0.07 -10.85 -1.65
N ASP A 12 0.33 -10.91 -0.33
CA ASP A 12 0.22 -12.15 0.45
C ASP A 12 -1.20 -12.77 0.33
N GLY A 13 -2.23 -11.93 0.44
CA GLY A 13 -3.63 -12.32 0.31
C GLY A 13 -3.98 -12.87 -1.07
N GLU A 14 -3.58 -12.18 -2.13
CA GLU A 14 -3.84 -12.58 -3.52
C GLU A 14 -3.15 -13.92 -3.86
N VAL A 15 -1.94 -14.15 -3.32
CA VAL A 15 -1.23 -15.44 -3.45
C VAL A 15 -1.95 -16.55 -2.68
N MET A 16 -2.36 -16.30 -1.43
CA MET A 16 -3.14 -17.27 -0.64
C MET A 16 -4.46 -17.65 -1.33
N LEU A 17 -5.18 -16.67 -1.87
CA LEU A 17 -6.42 -16.93 -2.61
C LEU A 17 -6.16 -17.71 -3.91
N GLY A 18 -5.05 -17.43 -4.61
CA GLY A 18 -4.62 -18.23 -5.76
C GLY A 18 -4.31 -19.69 -5.39
N ASP A 19 -3.66 -19.92 -4.25
CA ASP A 19 -3.38 -21.26 -3.72
C ASP A 19 -4.70 -22.01 -3.39
N LEU A 20 -5.65 -21.32 -2.75
CA LEU A 20 -6.98 -21.86 -2.43
C LEU A 20 -7.78 -22.20 -3.70
N ALA A 21 -7.82 -21.28 -4.67
CA ALA A 21 -8.53 -21.51 -5.93
C ALA A 21 -7.97 -22.72 -6.69
N ARG A 22 -6.64 -22.88 -6.75
CA ARG A 22 -5.99 -24.05 -7.37
C ARG A 22 -6.25 -25.35 -6.60
N ALA A 23 -6.48 -25.26 -5.31
CA ALA A 23 -6.91 -26.37 -4.48
C ALA A 23 -8.41 -26.66 -4.59
N GLY A 24 -9.16 -26.00 -5.47
CA GLY A 24 -10.57 -26.28 -5.74
C GLY A 24 -11.55 -25.60 -4.79
N PHE A 25 -11.12 -24.59 -4.03
CA PHE A 25 -12.03 -23.71 -3.31
C PHE A 25 -12.59 -22.63 -4.25
N ASP A 26 -13.86 -22.30 -4.10
CA ASP A 26 -14.45 -21.15 -4.77
C ASP A 26 -14.22 -19.87 -3.94
N VAL A 27 -13.67 -18.82 -4.57
CA VAL A 27 -13.50 -17.51 -3.95
C VAL A 27 -14.73 -16.66 -4.25
N VAL A 28 -15.49 -16.31 -3.22
CA VAL A 28 -16.74 -15.53 -3.32
C VAL A 28 -16.57 -14.11 -2.75
N GLY A 29 -17.33 -13.16 -3.30
CA GLY A 29 -17.32 -11.76 -2.85
C GLY A 29 -18.25 -11.46 -1.67
N GLU A 30 -19.30 -12.27 -1.47
CA GLU A 30 -20.30 -12.09 -0.42
C GLU A 30 -19.90 -12.90 0.82
N HIS A 31 -19.58 -12.21 1.92
CA HIS A 31 -19.09 -12.81 3.16
C HIS A 31 -20.11 -13.77 3.80
N GLU A 32 -21.39 -13.44 3.67
CA GLU A 32 -22.54 -14.18 4.21
C GLU A 32 -22.75 -15.54 3.53
N SER A 33 -22.18 -15.73 2.34
CA SER A 33 -22.29 -16.98 1.57
C SER A 33 -21.08 -17.90 1.72
N ALA A 34 -20.01 -17.43 2.38
CA ALA A 34 -18.74 -18.12 2.42
C ALA A 34 -18.73 -19.22 3.49
N ASP A 35 -18.17 -20.41 3.20
CA ASP A 35 -17.92 -21.44 4.22
C ASP A 35 -16.82 -21.03 5.22
N ALA A 36 -15.87 -20.21 4.77
CA ALA A 36 -14.81 -19.67 5.61
C ALA A 36 -14.44 -18.25 5.20
N ILE A 37 -14.12 -17.40 6.19
CA ILE A 37 -13.58 -16.06 5.96
C ILE A 37 -12.12 -16.06 6.36
N VAL A 38 -11.26 -15.65 5.42
CA VAL A 38 -9.85 -15.32 5.71
C VAL A 38 -9.75 -13.83 6.02
N ILE A 39 -9.28 -13.49 7.22
CA ILE A 39 -8.90 -12.15 7.63
C ILE A 39 -7.38 -12.03 7.50
N ASN A 40 -6.92 -11.24 6.55
CA ASN A 40 -5.50 -10.96 6.39
C ASN A 40 -5.13 -9.69 7.14
N SER A 41 -4.66 -9.88 8.37
CA SER A 41 -4.52 -8.86 9.42
C SER A 41 -3.27 -8.00 9.29
N CYS A 42 -3.33 -6.79 9.84
CA CYS A 42 -2.22 -5.87 9.98
C CYS A 42 -1.76 -5.76 11.44
N ALA A 43 -0.48 -5.46 11.66
CA ALA A 43 0.08 -5.25 13.01
C ALA A 43 1.05 -4.06 13.06
N PHE A 44 0.92 -3.11 12.12
CA PHE A 44 1.89 -2.05 11.93
C PHE A 44 1.74 -0.91 12.95
N VAL A 45 0.51 -0.46 13.20
CA VAL A 45 0.15 0.60 14.16
C VAL A 45 -1.07 0.16 14.95
N GLU A 46 -1.29 0.78 16.12
CA GLU A 46 -2.43 0.50 17.01
C GLU A 46 -3.78 0.53 16.28
N GLU A 47 -4.07 1.59 15.51
CA GLU A 47 -5.32 1.71 14.74
C GLU A 47 -5.54 0.54 13.76
N ALA A 48 -4.47 0.05 13.12
CA ALA A 48 -4.55 -1.07 12.18
C ALA A 48 -4.69 -2.44 12.88
N LYS A 49 -4.21 -2.55 14.12
CA LYS A 49 -4.45 -3.73 14.98
C LYS A 49 -5.92 -3.73 15.40
N ASP A 50 -6.44 -2.59 15.84
CA ASP A 50 -7.84 -2.44 16.23
C ASP A 50 -8.78 -2.77 15.06
N GLU A 51 -8.51 -2.25 13.86
CA GLU A 51 -9.24 -2.61 12.64
C GLU A 51 -9.22 -4.11 12.37
N SER A 52 -8.06 -4.76 12.53
CA SER A 52 -7.91 -6.20 12.36
C SER A 52 -8.73 -7.00 13.37
N ILE A 53 -8.76 -6.56 14.64
CA ILE A 53 -9.57 -7.18 15.69
C ILE A 53 -11.06 -6.99 15.40
N GLN A 54 -11.49 -5.78 15.00
CA GLN A 54 -12.88 -5.52 14.65
C GLN A 54 -13.35 -6.38 13.47
N ALA A 55 -12.51 -6.57 12.44
CA ALA A 55 -12.84 -7.43 11.30
C ALA A 55 -13.04 -8.91 11.72
N ILE A 56 -12.24 -9.40 12.66
CA ILE A 56 -12.41 -10.77 13.21
C ILE A 56 -13.74 -10.88 13.97
N LEU A 57 -14.04 -9.89 14.82
CA LEU A 57 -15.29 -9.86 15.59
C LEU A 57 -16.52 -9.73 14.69
N GLU A 58 -16.44 -8.94 13.63
CA GLU A 58 -17.53 -8.79 12.66
C GLU A 58 -17.78 -10.09 11.88
N ALA A 59 -16.72 -10.76 11.42
CA ALA A 59 -16.84 -12.09 10.81
C ALA A 59 -17.49 -13.10 11.77
N ALA A 60 -17.21 -12.99 13.07
CA ALA A 60 -17.82 -13.83 14.09
C ALA A 60 -19.30 -13.50 14.33
N ARG A 61 -19.72 -12.23 14.21
CA ARG A 61 -21.13 -11.84 14.27
C ARG A 61 -21.92 -12.40 13.10
N LEU A 62 -21.37 -12.34 11.88
CA LEU A 62 -22.01 -12.94 10.70
C LEU A 62 -22.28 -14.44 10.88
N ARG A 63 -21.38 -15.16 11.55
CA ARG A 63 -21.57 -16.57 11.93
C ARG A 63 -22.78 -16.78 12.86
N THR A 64 -23.05 -15.84 13.78
CA THR A 64 -24.14 -15.95 14.76
C THR A 64 -25.48 -15.37 14.29
N GLU A 65 -25.45 -14.34 13.44
CA GLU A 65 -26.63 -13.60 12.98
C GLU A 65 -27.15 -14.09 11.62
N GLY A 66 -26.37 -14.91 10.92
CA GLY A 66 -26.78 -15.57 9.68
C GLY A 66 -28.07 -16.37 9.86
N SER A 67 -29.15 -15.87 9.26
CA SER A 67 -30.45 -16.54 9.26
C SER A 67 -30.32 -17.93 8.60
N ASP A 68 -30.87 -18.96 9.25
CA ASP A 68 -30.89 -20.36 8.78
C ASP A 68 -29.56 -21.12 8.73
N GLY A 69 -28.53 -20.70 9.48
CA GLY A 69 -27.27 -21.44 9.59
C GLY A 69 -26.35 -21.30 8.38
N ALA A 70 -26.54 -20.22 7.60
CA ALA A 70 -25.81 -19.91 6.38
C ALA A 70 -24.54 -19.05 6.58
N GLY A 71 -24.24 -18.62 7.80
CA GLY A 71 -23.04 -17.81 8.09
C GLY A 71 -21.72 -18.60 7.97
N PRO A 72 -20.57 -17.89 7.94
CA PRO A 72 -19.27 -18.53 7.78
C PRO A 72 -18.99 -19.52 8.88
N LYS A 73 -18.65 -20.75 8.50
CA LYS A 73 -18.39 -21.84 9.45
C LYS A 73 -17.06 -21.63 10.16
N LYS A 74 -16.09 -21.01 9.49
CA LYS A 74 -14.71 -20.88 9.97
C LYS A 74 -14.12 -19.50 9.72
N ILE A 75 -13.36 -19.01 10.71
CA ILE A 75 -12.61 -17.76 10.62
C ILE A 75 -11.12 -18.08 10.68
N VAL A 76 -10.41 -17.74 9.61
CA VAL A 76 -8.96 -17.92 9.51
C VAL A 76 -8.29 -16.57 9.61
N VAL A 77 -7.35 -16.40 10.53
CA VAL A 77 -6.57 -15.18 10.70
C VAL A 77 -5.16 -15.42 10.16
N THR A 78 -4.78 -14.58 9.20
CA THR A 78 -3.47 -14.57 8.54
C THR A 78 -2.86 -13.18 8.68
N GLY A 79 -1.67 -12.94 8.13
CA GLY A 79 -1.07 -11.61 8.05
C GLY A 79 -0.13 -11.28 9.20
N CYS A 80 0.22 -10.00 9.31
CA CYS A 80 1.23 -9.53 10.25
C CYS A 80 0.83 -9.75 11.72
N MET A 81 -0.46 -9.64 12.07
CA MET A 81 -0.93 -9.84 13.45
C MET A 81 -0.85 -11.32 13.83
N ALA A 82 -1.27 -12.22 12.93
CA ALA A 82 -1.11 -13.66 13.11
C ALA A 82 0.37 -14.05 13.30
N GLN A 83 1.28 -13.48 12.51
CA GLN A 83 2.71 -13.77 12.64
C GLN A 83 3.33 -13.25 13.94
N ARG A 84 2.90 -12.08 14.42
CA ARG A 84 3.51 -11.40 15.58
C ARG A 84 2.91 -11.83 16.92
N TYR A 85 1.60 -12.09 16.95
CA TYR A 85 0.82 -12.28 18.18
C TYR A 85 -0.02 -13.57 18.12
N GLY A 86 0.49 -14.63 17.48
CA GLY A 86 -0.32 -15.80 17.14
C GLY A 86 -1.01 -16.47 18.33
N GLU A 87 -0.26 -16.69 19.41
CA GLU A 87 -0.77 -17.30 20.64
C GLU A 87 -1.73 -16.36 21.37
N GLU A 88 -1.34 -15.10 21.57
CA GLU A 88 -2.16 -14.08 22.24
C GLU A 88 -3.47 -13.83 21.50
N LEU A 89 -3.44 -13.87 20.16
CA LEU A 89 -4.61 -13.72 19.31
C LEU A 89 -5.54 -14.92 19.45
N ALA A 90 -5.01 -16.15 19.45
CA ALA A 90 -5.82 -17.35 19.63
C ALA A 90 -6.43 -17.42 21.04
N GLU A 91 -5.69 -17.00 22.07
CA GLU A 91 -6.17 -16.93 23.45
C GLU A 91 -7.23 -15.82 23.64
N GLY A 92 -6.98 -14.63 23.08
CA GLY A 92 -7.83 -13.45 23.24
C GLY A 92 -9.06 -13.42 22.35
N LEU A 93 -9.01 -14.07 21.18
CA LEU A 93 -10.10 -14.17 20.20
C LEU A 93 -10.43 -15.63 19.91
N PRO A 94 -11.21 -16.31 20.77
CA PRO A 94 -11.62 -17.70 20.58
C PRO A 94 -12.40 -17.94 19.27
N GLU A 95 -12.93 -16.87 18.66
CA GLU A 95 -13.65 -16.91 17.39
C GLU A 95 -12.77 -17.26 16.19
N ALA A 96 -11.46 -17.01 16.27
CA ALA A 96 -10.50 -17.38 15.24
C ALA A 96 -10.22 -18.88 15.26
N ASP A 97 -10.84 -19.64 14.34
CA ASP A 97 -10.69 -21.10 14.25
C ASP A 97 -9.26 -21.54 13.87
N LEU A 98 -8.54 -20.70 13.12
CA LEU A 98 -7.17 -20.97 12.68
C LEU A 98 -6.36 -19.67 12.61
N VAL A 99 -5.12 -19.68 13.09
CA VAL A 99 -4.17 -18.56 13.05
C VAL A 99 -2.92 -19.00 12.32
N VAL A 100 -2.59 -18.38 11.19
CA VAL A 100 -1.54 -18.85 10.27
C VAL A 100 -0.51 -17.76 10.00
N GLY A 101 0.76 -18.05 10.30
CA GLY A 101 1.90 -17.19 9.97
C GLY A 101 2.47 -17.46 8.57
N PHE A 102 3.47 -16.67 8.18
CA PHE A 102 3.98 -16.61 6.81
C PHE A 102 4.49 -17.95 6.26
N GLU A 103 5.21 -18.73 7.08
CA GLU A 103 5.75 -20.04 6.68
C GLU A 103 4.66 -21.04 6.27
N ASN A 104 3.48 -20.95 6.87
CA ASN A 104 2.41 -21.92 6.70
C ASN A 104 1.37 -21.53 5.63
N TYR A 105 1.55 -20.40 4.94
CA TYR A 105 0.63 -19.98 3.87
C TYR A 105 0.49 -21.02 2.75
N GLN A 106 1.57 -21.73 2.40
CA GLN A 106 1.51 -22.81 1.40
C GLN A 106 0.64 -24.00 1.86
N GLY A 107 0.59 -24.25 3.16
CA GLY A 107 -0.20 -25.31 3.77
C GLY A 107 -1.67 -24.92 4.00
N LEU A 108 -2.02 -23.64 3.82
CA LEU A 108 -3.35 -23.11 4.12
C LEU A 108 -4.49 -23.91 3.47
N PRO A 109 -4.43 -24.34 2.18
CA PRO A 109 -5.50 -25.13 1.61
C PRO A 109 -5.74 -26.46 2.35
N GLY A 110 -4.67 -27.14 2.77
CA GLY A 110 -4.77 -28.39 3.53
C GLY A 110 -5.35 -28.16 4.93
N ALA A 111 -4.81 -27.17 5.66
CA ALA A 111 -5.28 -26.80 6.98
C ALA A 111 -6.77 -26.39 6.96
N LEU A 112 -7.19 -25.65 5.93
CA LEU A 112 -8.57 -25.22 5.77
C LEU A 112 -9.52 -26.39 5.47
N ARG A 113 -9.14 -27.35 4.62
CA ARG A 113 -9.96 -28.53 4.36
C ARG A 113 -10.18 -29.38 5.62
N GLU A 114 -9.13 -29.57 6.40
CA GLU A 114 -9.23 -30.31 7.66
C GLU A 114 -10.08 -29.54 8.68
N THR A 115 -9.91 -28.20 8.75
CA THR A 115 -10.69 -27.33 9.64
C THR A 115 -12.18 -27.24 9.24
N LEU A 116 -12.51 -27.41 7.96
CA LEU A 116 -13.88 -27.46 7.43
C LEU A 116 -14.47 -28.89 7.40
N ASP A 117 -13.74 -29.90 7.91
CA ASP A 117 -14.14 -31.31 7.88
C ASP A 117 -14.44 -31.85 6.45
N LEU A 118 -13.78 -31.32 5.43
CA LEU A 118 -13.99 -31.71 4.02
C LEU A 118 -13.25 -33.01 3.66
N ASP A 119 -12.05 -33.20 4.22
CA ASP A 119 -11.20 -34.38 4.03
C ASP A 119 -10.81 -34.96 5.41
N PRO A 120 -11.74 -35.60 6.16
CA PRO A 120 -11.42 -36.16 7.46
C PRO A 120 -10.34 -37.24 7.30
N ALA A 121 -9.15 -36.99 7.83
CA ALA A 121 -8.06 -37.95 7.82
C ALA A 121 -8.53 -39.28 8.46
N GLU A 122 -8.22 -40.42 7.84
CA GLU A 122 -8.37 -41.77 8.43
C GLU A 122 -7.37 -41.98 9.58
N GLY A 123 -7.44 -41.12 10.61
CA GLY A 123 -6.40 -41.01 11.62
C GLY A 123 -6.47 -39.78 12.51
N GLY A 124 -7.63 -39.10 12.65
CA GLY A 124 -7.93 -38.23 13.80
C GLY A 124 -6.83 -37.29 14.29
N GLY A 125 -6.03 -36.72 13.39
CA GLY A 125 -5.15 -35.61 13.72
C GLY A 125 -6.01 -34.37 13.96
N SER A 126 -5.70 -33.61 15.00
CA SER A 126 -6.27 -32.28 15.18
C SER A 126 -5.32 -31.27 14.53
N VAL A 127 -5.79 -30.48 13.56
CA VAL A 127 -5.08 -29.28 13.09
C VAL A 127 -4.68 -28.44 14.29
N GLU A 128 -3.40 -28.08 14.38
CA GLU A 128 -2.96 -27.11 15.37
C GLU A 128 -3.57 -25.75 15.04
N ARG A 129 -4.27 -25.16 16.01
CA ARG A 129 -4.99 -23.89 15.85
C ARG A 129 -4.05 -22.73 15.51
N VAL A 130 -2.83 -22.73 16.07
CA VAL A 130 -1.81 -21.69 15.85
C VAL A 130 -0.68 -22.30 15.03
N GLN A 131 -0.46 -21.78 13.84
CA GLN A 131 0.55 -22.25 12.89
C GLN A 131 1.48 -21.11 12.54
N VAL A 132 2.26 -20.67 13.53
CA VAL A 132 3.21 -19.57 13.38
C VAL A 132 4.62 -20.14 13.33
N GLY A 133 5.27 -19.90 12.21
CA GLY A 133 6.62 -20.38 11.94
C GLY A 133 7.61 -19.25 11.71
N SER A 134 8.64 -19.53 10.93
CA SER A 134 9.66 -18.55 10.56
C SER A 134 9.06 -17.35 9.81
N SER A 135 9.49 -16.14 10.17
CA SER A 135 9.24 -14.93 9.37
C SER A 135 10.05 -14.88 8.07
N THR A 136 11.12 -15.67 8.01
CA THR A 136 12.09 -15.69 6.91
C THR A 136 11.76 -16.86 5.99
N VAL A 137 10.79 -16.64 5.11
CA VAL A 137 10.33 -17.64 4.12
C VAL A 137 11.06 -17.48 2.78
N PRO A 138 11.33 -18.57 2.03
CA PRO A 138 11.79 -18.45 0.65
C PRO A 138 10.74 -17.77 -0.23
N PHE A 139 11.20 -16.94 -1.18
CA PHE A 139 10.31 -16.39 -2.21
C PHE A 139 9.64 -17.52 -2.98
N ARG A 140 8.31 -17.53 -2.94
CA ARG A 140 7.48 -18.45 -3.71
C ARG A 140 7.18 -17.85 -5.07
N GLU A 141 6.69 -18.70 -5.95
CA GLU A 141 6.08 -18.27 -7.18
C GLU A 141 4.83 -17.44 -6.85
N GLU A 142 4.84 -16.16 -7.19
CA GLU A 142 3.71 -15.26 -6.93
C GLU A 142 2.95 -14.93 -8.21
N TRP A 143 3.05 -15.77 -9.24
CA TRP A 143 2.21 -15.70 -10.44
C TRP A 143 1.03 -16.66 -10.32
N GLY A 144 -0.11 -16.33 -10.94
CA GLY A 144 -1.37 -17.07 -10.76
C GLY A 144 -2.11 -16.69 -9.48
N ARG A 145 -1.99 -15.42 -9.07
CA ARG A 145 -2.72 -14.85 -7.94
C ARG A 145 -4.20 -14.71 -8.27
N HIS A 146 -5.05 -14.79 -7.25
CA HIS A 146 -6.42 -14.30 -7.37
C HIS A 146 -6.42 -12.82 -6.97
N ARG A 147 -6.39 -11.92 -7.96
CA ARG A 147 -6.18 -10.49 -7.75
C ARG A 147 -7.38 -9.84 -7.06
N LEU A 148 -7.10 -9.07 -6.02
CA LEU A 148 -8.05 -8.25 -5.28
C LEU A 148 -8.05 -6.80 -5.78
N THR A 149 -7.00 -6.44 -6.52
CA THR A 149 -6.85 -5.14 -7.18
C THR A 149 -7.57 -5.09 -8.53
N PRO A 150 -7.96 -3.89 -9.04
CA PRO A 150 -8.52 -3.74 -10.38
C PRO A 150 -7.63 -4.36 -11.47
N GLN A 151 -8.24 -4.89 -12.54
CA GLN A 151 -7.53 -5.71 -13.53
C GLN A 151 -6.32 -5.02 -14.18
N HIS A 152 -6.33 -3.69 -14.33
CA HIS A 152 -5.29 -2.92 -15.01
C HIS A 152 -4.15 -2.47 -14.09
N THR A 153 -4.20 -2.72 -12.79
CA THR A 153 -3.13 -2.37 -11.84
C THR A 153 -2.74 -3.59 -11.01
N ALA A 154 -1.48 -3.66 -10.58
CA ALA A 154 -1.03 -4.70 -9.66
C ALA A 154 0.15 -4.22 -8.81
N TYR A 155 0.24 -4.79 -7.61
CA TYR A 155 1.42 -4.64 -6.75
C TYR A 155 2.46 -5.71 -7.11
N LEU A 156 3.68 -5.27 -7.44
CA LEU A 156 4.83 -6.11 -7.75
C LEU A 156 5.81 -6.06 -6.58
N ARG A 157 5.81 -7.10 -5.75
CA ARG A 157 6.74 -7.21 -4.60
C ARG A 157 8.13 -7.62 -5.08
N VAL A 158 9.11 -6.74 -4.87
CA VAL A 158 10.50 -6.97 -5.32
C VAL A 158 11.43 -7.40 -4.20
N ALA A 159 11.08 -7.14 -2.95
CA ALA A 159 11.85 -7.53 -1.78
C ALA A 159 10.93 -7.69 -0.57
N GLU A 160 11.46 -8.34 0.47
CA GLU A 160 10.83 -8.50 1.77
C GLU A 160 11.79 -8.21 2.90
N GLY A 161 11.25 -7.72 4.02
CA GLY A 161 12.00 -7.46 5.23
C GLY A 161 12.83 -6.18 5.12
N CYS A 162 13.51 -5.82 6.20
CA CYS A 162 14.20 -4.53 6.29
C CYS A 162 15.41 -4.63 7.21
N ASP A 163 16.54 -4.05 6.80
CA ASP A 163 17.78 -4.01 7.58
C ASP A 163 17.95 -2.68 8.35
N HIS A 164 17.03 -1.74 8.19
CA HIS A 164 17.09 -0.48 8.94
C HIS A 164 16.77 -0.69 10.41
N ALA A 165 17.61 -0.15 11.28
CA ALA A 165 17.40 -0.16 12.73
C ALA A 165 16.63 1.09 13.18
N CYS A 166 15.52 1.44 12.51
CA CYS A 166 14.67 2.57 12.89
C CYS A 166 14.08 2.29 14.29
N THR A 167 14.27 3.19 15.25
CA THR A 167 13.94 2.91 16.66
C THR A 167 12.43 2.76 16.94
N PHE A 168 11.57 3.25 16.05
CA PHE A 168 10.11 3.12 16.12
C PHE A 168 9.54 1.92 15.35
N CYS A 169 10.35 1.21 14.57
CA CYS A 169 9.84 0.23 13.61
C CYS A 169 10.00 -1.21 14.11
N ALA A 170 8.89 -1.94 14.24
CA ALA A 170 8.89 -3.35 14.64
C ALA A 170 9.08 -4.34 13.48
N ILE A 171 9.01 -3.87 12.22
CA ILE A 171 9.04 -4.71 11.00
C ILE A 171 10.19 -5.73 10.99
N PRO A 172 11.45 -5.38 11.30
CA PRO A 172 12.54 -6.36 11.27
C PRO A 172 12.34 -7.55 12.22
N GLY A 173 11.56 -7.36 13.29
CA GLY A 173 11.26 -8.41 14.28
C GLY A 173 10.35 -9.52 13.74
N PHE A 174 9.41 -9.20 12.84
CA PHE A 174 8.40 -10.17 12.39
C PHE A 174 8.31 -10.36 10.87
N ARG A 175 8.90 -9.48 10.04
CA ARG A 175 9.09 -9.68 8.58
C ARG A 175 10.54 -10.08 8.23
N GLY A 176 11.43 -10.09 9.22
CA GLY A 176 12.82 -10.51 9.06
C GLY A 176 13.72 -9.48 8.37
N LYS A 177 14.94 -9.91 8.06
CA LYS A 177 15.97 -9.11 7.39
C LYS A 177 15.64 -8.86 5.91
N PHE A 178 16.25 -7.82 5.37
CA PHE A 178 16.07 -7.45 3.97
C PHE A 178 16.56 -8.58 3.05
N ARG A 179 15.70 -8.98 2.10
CA ARG A 179 15.99 -9.99 1.09
C ARG A 179 15.33 -9.58 -0.22
N SER A 180 16.10 -9.52 -1.30
CA SER A 180 15.56 -9.26 -2.64
C SER A 180 14.96 -10.53 -3.24
N LYS A 181 13.80 -10.38 -3.87
CA LYS A 181 13.23 -11.40 -4.73
C LYS A 181 14.15 -11.67 -5.92
N PRO A 182 14.39 -12.93 -6.31
CA PRO A 182 15.25 -13.24 -7.45
C PRO A 182 14.84 -12.48 -8.70
N TYR A 183 15.81 -11.87 -9.39
CA TYR A 183 15.59 -11.00 -10.54
C TYR A 183 14.69 -11.62 -11.61
N GLU A 184 14.96 -12.87 -11.99
CA GLU A 184 14.18 -13.59 -13.00
C GLU A 184 12.73 -13.79 -12.57
N GLN A 185 12.48 -14.07 -11.29
CA GLN A 185 11.11 -14.22 -10.78
C GLN A 185 10.32 -12.91 -10.82
N VAL A 186 10.96 -11.77 -10.52
CA VAL A 186 10.30 -10.45 -10.60
C VAL A 186 9.90 -10.15 -12.05
N VAL A 187 10.81 -10.38 -13.00
CA VAL A 187 10.56 -10.11 -14.42
C VAL A 187 9.50 -11.06 -14.99
N ASP A 188 9.57 -12.35 -14.66
CA ASP A 188 8.61 -13.34 -15.14
C ASP A 188 7.20 -13.11 -14.58
N GLU A 189 7.09 -12.70 -13.31
CA GLU A 189 5.83 -12.28 -12.74
C GLU A 189 5.26 -11.05 -13.47
N ALA A 190 6.07 -10.01 -13.68
CA ALA A 190 5.64 -8.80 -14.37
C ALA A 190 5.16 -9.09 -15.80
N ARG A 191 5.83 -9.98 -16.54
CA ARG A 191 5.40 -10.41 -17.88
C ARG A 191 4.05 -11.12 -17.85
N ARG A 192 3.79 -11.96 -16.83
CA ARG A 192 2.50 -12.65 -16.68
C ARG A 192 1.38 -11.70 -16.29
N LEU A 193 1.65 -10.78 -15.36
CA LEU A 193 0.70 -9.72 -14.99
C LEU A 193 0.33 -8.86 -16.21
N ALA A 194 1.31 -8.45 -17.02
CA ALA A 194 1.05 -7.73 -18.27
C ALA A 194 0.17 -8.54 -19.24
N ALA A 195 0.44 -9.84 -19.39
CA ALA A 195 -0.36 -10.74 -20.23
C ALA A 195 -1.82 -10.92 -19.73
N GLU A 196 -2.08 -10.67 -18.44
CA GLU A 196 -3.42 -10.65 -17.84
C GLU A 196 -4.12 -9.28 -17.93
N GLY A 197 -3.50 -8.30 -18.58
CA GLY A 197 -4.06 -6.97 -18.83
C GLY A 197 -3.61 -5.88 -17.84
N VAL A 198 -2.63 -6.15 -16.98
CA VAL A 198 -2.04 -5.11 -16.11
C VAL A 198 -1.30 -4.09 -16.97
N ARG A 199 -1.52 -2.81 -16.66
CA ARG A 199 -0.85 -1.66 -17.28
C ARG A 199 -0.01 -0.86 -16.29
N GLU A 200 -0.41 -0.82 -15.02
CA GLU A 200 0.35 -0.18 -13.94
C GLU A 200 0.93 -1.24 -12.99
N LEU A 201 2.25 -1.23 -12.81
CA LEU A 201 2.94 -2.01 -11.78
C LEU A 201 3.41 -1.07 -10.67
N ASN A 202 2.87 -1.28 -9.48
CA ASN A 202 3.30 -0.62 -8.25
C ASN A 202 4.39 -1.45 -7.60
N ILE A 203 5.64 -0.99 -7.74
CA ILE A 203 6.83 -1.68 -7.26
C ILE A 203 6.98 -1.41 -5.77
N ILE A 204 6.89 -2.48 -4.98
CA ILE A 204 6.83 -2.39 -3.52
C ILE A 204 7.85 -3.30 -2.82
N ALA A 205 8.29 -2.84 -1.67
CA ALA A 205 8.93 -3.59 -0.61
C ALA A 205 8.73 -2.82 0.72
N GLU A 206 9.36 -3.27 1.80
CA GLU A 206 9.61 -2.45 2.99
C GLU A 206 10.62 -1.33 2.69
N ASP A 207 11.59 -1.61 1.83
CA ASP A 207 12.53 -0.64 1.25
C ASP A 207 12.82 -0.97 -0.23
N THR A 208 12.14 -0.26 -1.13
CA THR A 208 12.14 -0.61 -2.56
C THR A 208 13.46 -0.27 -3.24
N ASN A 209 14.08 0.86 -2.91
CA ASN A 209 15.32 1.30 -3.57
C ASN A 209 16.59 0.63 -3.03
N GLN A 210 16.45 -0.25 -2.04
CA GLN A 210 17.48 -1.21 -1.63
C GLN A 210 17.56 -2.45 -2.55
N TYR A 211 16.60 -2.66 -3.46
CA TYR A 211 16.53 -3.86 -4.30
C TYR A 211 17.83 -4.18 -5.06
N GLY A 212 18.26 -5.44 -4.91
CA GLY A 212 19.43 -6.02 -5.56
C GLY A 212 20.72 -5.93 -4.74
N MET A 213 20.78 -5.11 -3.67
CA MET A 213 22.02 -4.92 -2.90
C MET A 213 22.57 -6.21 -2.26
N ASP A 214 21.70 -7.16 -1.93
CA ASP A 214 22.01 -8.51 -1.43
C ASP A 214 22.21 -9.55 -2.54
N LEU A 215 21.90 -9.20 -3.80
CA LEU A 215 22.11 -10.04 -4.98
C LEU A 215 23.50 -9.81 -5.60
N LYS A 216 23.95 -10.79 -6.38
CA LYS A 216 25.13 -10.60 -7.23
C LYS A 216 24.85 -9.48 -8.24
N GLY A 217 25.67 -8.43 -8.21
CA GLY A 217 25.53 -7.25 -9.07
C GLY A 217 25.29 -5.94 -8.32
N GLY A 218 24.87 -5.99 -7.04
CA GLY A 218 24.68 -4.79 -6.22
C GLY A 218 23.39 -4.04 -6.57
N TYR A 219 23.40 -2.71 -6.61
CA TYR A 219 22.21 -1.92 -6.92
C TYR A 219 21.61 -2.28 -8.29
N ARG A 220 20.45 -2.95 -8.32
CA ARG A 220 19.82 -3.42 -9.57
C ARG A 220 18.46 -2.81 -9.86
N LEU A 221 17.90 -1.95 -9.00
CA LEU A 221 16.58 -1.35 -9.26
C LEU A 221 16.53 -0.59 -10.60
N ALA A 222 17.55 0.21 -10.92
CA ALA A 222 17.60 0.93 -12.20
C ALA A 222 17.63 0.00 -13.42
N GLU A 223 18.29 -1.16 -13.30
CA GLU A 223 18.31 -2.19 -14.34
C GLU A 223 16.96 -2.89 -14.45
N LEU A 224 16.35 -3.22 -13.31
CA LEU A 224 15.02 -3.82 -13.24
C LEU A 224 13.99 -2.90 -13.91
N LEU A 225 13.98 -1.60 -13.61
CA LEU A 225 13.06 -0.64 -14.24
C LEU A 225 13.18 -0.62 -15.77
N LYS A 226 14.39 -0.74 -16.32
CA LYS A 226 14.60 -0.81 -17.77
C LYS A 226 14.00 -2.09 -18.37
N GLU A 227 14.20 -3.21 -17.71
CA GLU A 227 13.65 -4.50 -18.16
C GLU A 227 12.12 -4.52 -18.06
N LEU A 228 11.56 -4.02 -16.96
CA LEU A 228 10.10 -3.94 -16.77
C LEU A 228 9.44 -2.97 -17.77
N ALA A 229 10.08 -1.84 -18.07
CA ALA A 229 9.57 -0.87 -19.04
C ALA A 229 9.59 -1.39 -20.49
N ALA A 230 10.36 -2.44 -20.77
CA ALA A 230 10.39 -3.08 -22.08
C ALA A 230 9.27 -4.13 -22.27
N ILE A 231 8.50 -4.45 -21.22
CA ILE A 231 7.39 -5.39 -21.29
C ILE A 231 6.21 -4.73 -22.02
N GLU A 232 5.75 -5.35 -23.10
CA GLU A 232 4.58 -4.89 -23.86
C GLU A 232 3.33 -4.85 -22.96
N GLY A 233 2.58 -3.74 -23.04
CA GLY A 233 1.36 -3.50 -22.26
C GLY A 233 1.58 -2.76 -20.94
N ILE A 234 2.82 -2.72 -20.42
CA ILE A 234 3.14 -1.92 -19.24
C ILE A 234 3.28 -0.46 -19.63
N GLU A 235 2.37 0.35 -19.10
CA GLU A 235 2.36 1.79 -19.29
C GLU A 235 3.07 2.49 -18.14
N TRP A 236 2.79 2.08 -16.88
CA TRP A 236 3.27 2.77 -15.68
C TRP A 236 4.02 1.84 -14.71
N LEU A 237 5.16 2.32 -14.21
CA LEU A 237 5.97 1.73 -13.15
C LEU A 237 6.09 2.76 -12.02
N ARG A 238 5.51 2.45 -10.86
CA ARG A 238 5.48 3.36 -9.70
C ARG A 238 6.36 2.84 -8.59
N LEU A 239 7.24 3.69 -8.06
CA LEU A 239 8.08 3.37 -6.91
C LEU A 239 7.41 3.86 -5.63
N LEU A 240 7.12 2.92 -4.72
CA LEU A 240 6.62 3.22 -3.38
C LEU A 240 7.65 2.82 -2.32
N TYR A 241 7.59 3.39 -1.12
CA TYR A 241 8.44 2.96 0.02
C TYR A 241 9.96 3.05 -0.25
N CYS A 242 10.44 4.17 -0.80
CA CYS A 242 11.87 4.39 -1.00
C CYS A 242 12.53 4.96 0.27
N TYR A 243 13.72 4.47 0.61
CA TYR A 243 14.54 5.06 1.67
C TYR A 243 15.45 6.19 1.15
N PRO A 244 15.66 7.29 1.89
CA PRO A 244 16.44 8.44 1.41
C PRO A 244 17.87 8.12 0.94
N SER A 245 18.53 7.10 1.50
CA SER A 245 19.97 6.89 1.28
C SER A 245 20.35 6.03 0.08
N TYR A 246 19.41 5.43 -0.66
CA TYR A 246 19.71 4.47 -1.74
C TYR A 246 19.44 4.98 -3.16
N PHE A 247 19.39 6.29 -3.36
CA PHE A 247 19.25 6.90 -4.69
C PHE A 247 20.59 7.06 -5.41
N THR A 248 20.95 6.08 -6.25
CA THR A 248 22.11 6.18 -7.15
C THR A 248 21.83 7.12 -8.32
N ASP A 249 22.88 7.59 -9.00
CA ASP A 249 22.72 8.43 -10.19
C ASP A 249 22.00 7.69 -11.33
N GLU A 250 22.21 6.37 -11.45
CA GLU A 250 21.55 5.52 -12.42
C GLU A 250 20.06 5.36 -12.13
N LEU A 251 19.67 5.25 -10.86
CA LEU A 251 18.26 5.18 -10.47
C LEU A 251 17.56 6.50 -10.74
N ILE A 252 18.18 7.63 -10.38
CA ILE A 252 17.63 8.97 -10.66
C ILE A 252 17.46 9.17 -12.17
N GLU A 253 18.45 8.76 -12.97
CA GLU A 253 18.37 8.84 -14.42
C GLU A 253 17.28 7.94 -15.00
N ALA A 254 17.12 6.72 -14.48
CA ALA A 254 16.06 5.80 -14.89
C ALA A 254 14.67 6.40 -14.61
N ILE A 255 14.47 6.98 -13.42
CA ILE A 255 13.22 7.67 -13.07
C ILE A 255 13.02 8.88 -13.97
N ALA A 256 14.05 9.65 -14.28
CA ALA A 256 13.92 10.84 -15.12
C ALA A 256 13.57 10.52 -16.59
N THR A 257 14.20 9.48 -17.16
CA THR A 257 14.25 9.30 -18.62
C THR A 257 13.38 8.17 -19.16
N ILE A 258 13.06 7.15 -18.36
CA ILE A 258 12.20 6.06 -18.81
C ILE A 258 10.75 6.56 -18.80
N PRO A 259 10.03 6.58 -19.94
CA PRO A 259 8.67 7.12 -20.01
C PRO A 259 7.69 6.41 -19.08
N GLN A 260 7.81 5.09 -18.98
CA GLN A 260 6.92 4.26 -18.16
C GLN A 260 7.12 4.49 -16.66
N VAL A 261 8.30 4.96 -16.23
CA VAL A 261 8.52 5.21 -14.80
C VAL A 261 7.84 6.51 -14.41
N CYS A 262 6.83 6.40 -13.55
CA CYS A 262 6.11 7.54 -13.00
C CYS A 262 7.12 8.50 -12.38
N LYS A 263 6.98 9.81 -12.64
CA LYS A 263 7.77 10.87 -12.00
C LYS A 263 7.25 11.11 -10.59
N TYR A 264 7.16 10.03 -9.82
CA TYR A 264 6.54 9.95 -8.51
C TYR A 264 7.45 9.13 -7.61
N VAL A 265 7.83 9.69 -6.46
CA VAL A 265 8.64 8.96 -5.48
C VAL A 265 8.07 9.17 -4.09
N ASP A 266 7.67 8.08 -3.47
CA ASP A 266 7.28 8.02 -2.06
C ASP A 266 8.52 7.77 -1.19
N ILE A 267 8.89 8.78 -0.42
CA ILE A 267 10.07 8.79 0.46
C ILE A 267 9.60 9.22 1.86
N PRO A 268 9.13 8.29 2.70
CA PRO A 268 8.72 8.63 4.06
C PRO A 268 9.95 9.13 4.83
N LEU A 269 9.98 10.40 5.24
CA LEU A 269 11.11 11.02 5.94
C LEU A 269 11.05 10.84 7.46
N GLN A 270 9.84 10.69 7.99
CA GLN A 270 9.49 10.47 9.39
C GLN A 270 9.67 11.70 10.29
N HIS A 271 10.74 12.49 10.14
CA HIS A 271 10.91 13.75 10.86
C HIS A 271 11.86 14.70 10.09
N ALA A 272 12.09 15.91 10.62
CA ALA A 272 13.01 16.89 10.05
C ALA A 272 14.01 17.50 11.06
N ASP A 273 13.71 17.45 12.37
CA ASP A 273 14.65 17.87 13.41
C ASP A 273 15.80 16.86 13.60
N ASN A 274 17.04 17.35 13.62
CA ASN A 274 18.24 16.49 13.68
C ASN A 274 18.38 15.70 14.98
N LEU A 275 17.93 16.21 16.14
CA LEU A 275 18.02 15.47 17.39
C LEU A 275 16.98 14.35 17.44
N VAL A 276 15.76 14.63 16.96
CA VAL A 276 14.72 13.61 16.82
C VAL A 276 15.10 12.57 15.77
N LEU A 277 15.63 12.97 14.62
CA LEU A 277 16.12 12.07 13.58
C LEU A 277 17.24 11.16 14.08
N LEU A 278 18.16 11.69 14.89
CA LEU A 278 19.20 10.88 15.54
C LEU A 278 18.58 9.83 16.47
N SER A 279 17.60 10.21 17.31
CA SER A 279 16.88 9.28 18.19
C SER A 279 16.04 8.25 17.42
N MET A 280 15.53 8.62 16.24
CA MET A 280 14.85 7.71 15.31
C MET A 280 15.81 6.75 14.58
N ASN A 281 17.11 6.99 14.67
CA ASN A 281 18.16 6.36 13.86
C ASN A 281 17.94 6.59 12.35
N ARG A 282 17.77 7.85 11.97
CA ARG A 282 17.46 8.30 10.59
C ARG A 282 18.51 9.30 10.08
N PRO A 283 18.62 9.50 8.75
CA PRO A 283 19.54 10.46 8.17
C PRO A 283 19.21 11.89 8.62
N THR A 284 20.23 12.76 8.66
CA THR A 284 20.06 14.17 9.07
C THR A 284 19.24 14.97 8.07
N GLN A 285 18.68 16.09 8.50
CA GLN A 285 17.95 17.05 7.67
C GLN A 285 18.78 17.47 6.46
N GLN A 286 20.07 17.79 6.64
CA GLN A 286 20.95 18.26 5.57
C GLN A 286 21.18 17.18 4.50
N HIS A 287 21.25 15.90 4.90
CA HIS A 287 21.35 14.79 3.96
C HIS A 287 20.08 14.72 3.09
N THR A 288 18.93 14.81 3.74
CA THR A 288 17.62 14.79 3.07
C THR A 288 17.43 15.98 2.15
N GLU A 289 17.74 17.21 2.57
CA GLU A 289 17.64 18.41 1.72
C GLU A 289 18.50 18.28 0.45
N LYS A 290 19.73 17.81 0.60
CA LYS A 290 20.64 17.60 -0.52
C LYS A 290 20.07 16.57 -1.51
N LEU A 291 19.51 15.48 -0.99
CA LEU A 291 18.86 14.47 -1.82
C LEU A 291 17.65 15.06 -2.56
N LEU A 292 16.71 15.68 -1.84
CA LEU A 292 15.48 16.21 -2.44
C LEU A 292 15.77 17.29 -3.48
N GLY A 293 16.77 18.14 -3.22
CA GLY A 293 17.27 19.11 -4.20
C GLY A 293 17.80 18.42 -5.47
N LYS A 294 18.64 17.39 -5.30
CA LYS A 294 19.16 16.59 -6.42
C LYS A 294 18.05 15.91 -7.23
N LEU A 295 17.05 15.34 -6.56
CA LEU A 295 15.93 14.66 -7.23
C LEU A 295 15.13 15.65 -8.07
N ARG A 296 14.78 16.81 -7.52
CA ARG A 296 14.03 17.86 -8.26
C ARG A 296 14.80 18.46 -9.42
N GLU A 297 16.11 18.65 -9.26
CA GLU A 297 16.96 19.16 -10.33
C GLU A 297 17.02 18.16 -11.51
N ARG A 298 17.06 16.86 -11.21
CA ARG A 298 17.33 15.82 -12.20
C ARG A 298 16.07 15.15 -12.78
N ILE A 299 14.93 15.24 -12.11
CA ILE A 299 13.67 14.61 -12.52
C ILE A 299 12.63 15.72 -12.75
N PRO A 300 12.46 16.19 -13.99
CA PRO A 300 11.44 17.18 -14.32
C PRO A 300 10.03 16.66 -14.00
N GLY A 301 9.19 17.52 -13.39
CA GLY A 301 7.82 17.17 -13.03
C GLY A 301 7.70 16.19 -11.86
N LEU A 302 8.75 16.02 -11.05
CA LEU A 302 8.76 15.10 -9.92
C LEU A 302 7.70 15.45 -8.86
N VAL A 303 6.85 14.48 -8.56
CA VAL A 303 5.95 14.43 -7.40
C VAL A 303 6.66 13.71 -6.28
N LEU A 304 6.83 14.41 -5.15
CA LEU A 304 7.36 13.83 -3.92
C LEU A 304 6.22 13.59 -2.93
N ARG A 305 6.12 12.32 -2.49
CA ARG A 305 5.31 11.93 -1.35
C ARG A 305 6.19 11.68 -0.13
N THR A 306 5.76 12.16 1.03
CA THR A 306 6.42 11.87 2.30
C THR A 306 5.41 11.56 3.41
N THR A 307 5.92 11.09 4.52
CA THR A 307 5.17 10.85 5.75
C THR A 307 5.99 11.33 6.92
N PHE A 308 5.34 11.99 7.88
CA PHE A 308 5.92 12.41 9.16
C PHE A 308 5.25 11.69 10.34
N ILE A 309 6.03 11.47 11.40
CA ILE A 309 5.54 10.98 12.69
C ILE A 309 5.62 12.16 13.66
N ALA A 310 4.49 12.52 14.24
CA ALA A 310 4.35 13.61 15.19
C ALA A 310 4.35 13.10 16.63
N GLY A 311 5.01 13.84 17.52
CA GLY A 311 5.07 13.52 18.93
C GLY A 311 5.96 12.32 19.27
N PHE A 312 7.05 12.13 18.53
CA PHE A 312 8.06 11.11 18.85
C PHE A 312 8.66 11.34 20.26
N PRO A 313 9.13 10.31 20.99
CA PRO A 313 9.69 10.49 22.32
C PRO A 313 10.83 11.54 22.35
N GLY A 314 10.66 12.56 23.19
CA GLY A 314 11.59 13.68 23.32
C GLY A 314 11.38 14.84 22.33
N GLU A 315 10.35 14.79 21.48
CA GLU A 315 10.03 15.87 20.54
C GLU A 315 9.54 17.14 21.26
N SER A 316 10.38 18.17 21.27
CA SER A 316 10.02 19.49 21.80
C SER A 316 9.12 20.30 20.84
N ASP A 317 8.50 21.36 21.32
CA ASP A 317 7.71 22.28 20.49
C ASP A 317 8.55 22.90 19.36
N GLN A 318 9.83 23.19 19.62
CA GLN A 318 10.75 23.68 18.59
C GLN A 318 11.04 22.59 17.54
N ALA A 319 11.17 21.33 17.95
CA ALA A 319 11.41 20.22 17.03
C ALA A 319 10.20 20.00 16.11
N HIS A 320 8.99 20.11 16.64
CA HIS A 320 7.75 20.08 15.84
C HIS A 320 7.66 21.28 14.88
N ALA A 321 7.91 22.50 15.37
CA ALA A 321 7.95 23.69 14.52
C ALA A 321 8.97 23.56 13.37
N ASN A 322 10.11 22.91 13.62
CA ASN A 322 11.11 22.63 12.57
C ASN A 322 10.55 21.69 11.48
N VAL A 323 9.66 20.75 11.81
CA VAL A 323 9.00 19.89 10.81
C VAL A 323 8.03 20.70 9.95
N VAL A 324 7.21 21.54 10.58
CA VAL A 324 6.26 22.43 9.87
C VAL A 324 7.00 23.36 8.91
N GLU A 325 8.07 24.02 9.37
CA GLU A 325 8.90 24.90 8.53
C GLU A 325 9.56 24.12 7.40
N PHE A 326 10.14 22.96 7.71
CA PHE A 326 10.78 22.10 6.73
C PHE A 326 9.82 21.65 5.64
N ALA A 327 8.64 21.13 6.00
CA ALA A 327 7.63 20.67 5.06
C ALA A 327 7.17 21.80 4.14
N THR A 328 6.88 22.97 4.72
CA THR A 328 6.46 24.18 3.98
C THR A 328 7.54 24.61 2.98
N ARG A 329 8.79 24.73 3.43
CA ARG A 329 9.92 25.16 2.58
C ARG A 329 10.23 24.13 1.49
N MET A 330 10.12 22.85 1.82
CA MET A 330 10.35 21.79 0.85
C MET A 330 9.21 21.71 -0.17
N GLY A 331 7.94 21.98 0.15
CA GLY A 331 6.89 21.97 -0.87
C GLY A 331 6.61 20.58 -1.45
N PHE A 332 6.22 19.63 -0.60
CA PHE A 332 5.79 18.30 -1.02
C PHE A 332 4.43 18.34 -1.71
N GLN A 333 4.27 17.53 -2.77
CA GLN A 333 3.03 17.42 -3.52
C GLN A 333 2.02 16.51 -2.80
N ARG A 334 2.53 15.52 -2.08
CA ARG A 334 1.77 14.57 -1.27
C ARG A 334 2.43 14.45 0.10
N MET A 335 1.65 14.51 1.18
CA MET A 335 2.17 14.39 2.53
C MET A 335 1.15 13.71 3.43
N GLY A 336 1.61 12.77 4.26
CA GLY A 336 0.84 12.21 5.37
C GLY A 336 1.49 12.53 6.71
N ALA A 337 0.71 12.47 7.78
CA ALA A 337 1.21 12.57 9.14
C ALA A 337 0.51 11.54 10.04
N PHE A 338 1.28 10.89 10.91
CA PHE A 338 0.77 9.97 11.92
C PHE A 338 1.20 10.46 13.30
N ALA A 339 0.35 10.27 14.31
CA ALA A 339 0.80 10.39 15.69
C ALA A 339 1.72 9.20 16.00
N TYR A 340 2.78 9.43 16.78
CA TYR A 340 3.63 8.34 17.25
C TYR A 340 2.80 7.32 18.05
N SER A 341 2.85 6.07 17.60
CA SER A 341 2.21 4.92 18.23
C SER A 341 3.29 4.03 18.84
N GLU A 342 3.12 3.69 20.12
CA GLU A 342 4.10 2.89 20.86
C GLU A 342 4.00 1.43 20.43
N GLU A 343 5.09 0.91 19.87
CA GLU A 343 5.15 -0.47 19.39
C GLU A 343 5.98 -1.34 20.32
N GLU A 344 5.37 -2.39 20.86
CA GLU A 344 6.03 -3.33 21.77
C GLU A 344 7.30 -3.94 21.14
N GLY A 345 8.39 -3.94 21.92
CA GLY A 345 9.69 -4.45 21.49
C GLY A 345 10.51 -3.47 20.64
N THR A 346 10.02 -2.24 20.41
CA THR A 346 10.80 -1.18 19.74
C THR A 346 11.59 -0.33 20.74
N PRO A 347 12.83 0.11 20.41
CA PRO A 347 13.59 0.98 21.30
C PRO A 347 12.88 2.30 21.65
N ALA A 348 12.05 2.84 20.76
CA ALA A 348 11.31 4.08 20.99
C ALA A 348 10.20 3.91 22.05
N ALA A 349 9.58 2.73 22.17
CA ALA A 349 8.57 2.47 23.20
C ALA A 349 9.17 2.52 24.62
N GLU A 350 10.46 2.18 24.77
CA GLU A 350 11.16 2.20 26.07
C GLU A 350 11.78 3.57 26.42
N MET A 351 11.68 4.57 25.54
CA MET A 351 12.26 5.88 25.79
C MET A 351 11.50 6.63 26.91
N PRO A 352 12.19 7.28 27.86
CA PRO A 352 11.56 7.88 29.03
C PRO A 352 10.77 9.17 28.74
N SER A 353 11.06 9.85 27.62
CA SER A 353 10.47 11.16 27.28
C SER A 353 9.25 11.01 26.37
N GLN A 354 8.33 10.10 26.72
CA GLN A 354 7.06 9.98 26.02
C GLN A 354 6.23 11.26 26.15
N LEU A 355 5.52 11.62 25.08
CA LEU A 355 4.56 12.72 25.07
C LEU A 355 3.14 12.20 25.34
N GLU A 356 2.30 13.01 25.99
CA GLU A 356 0.88 12.71 26.15
C GLU A 356 0.20 12.57 24.78
N ARG A 357 -0.78 11.65 24.69
CA ARG A 357 -1.45 11.32 23.43
C ARG A 357 -2.08 12.55 22.77
N GLU A 358 -2.71 13.42 23.57
CA GLU A 358 -3.34 14.65 23.13
C GLU A 358 -2.34 15.60 22.44
N VAL A 359 -1.08 15.63 22.89
CA VAL A 359 -0.03 16.42 22.25
C VAL A 359 0.38 15.81 20.91
N ARG A 360 0.53 14.47 20.85
CA ARG A 360 0.86 13.75 19.60
C ARG A 360 -0.22 13.95 18.54
N GLU A 361 -1.49 13.83 18.93
CA GLU A 361 -2.66 14.03 18.07
C GLU A 361 -2.77 15.48 17.58
N ALA A 362 -2.64 16.47 18.48
CA ALA A 362 -2.69 17.88 18.09
C ALA A 362 -1.59 18.26 17.07
N ARG A 363 -0.38 17.71 17.25
CA ARG A 363 0.73 17.91 16.31
C ARG A 363 0.49 17.20 14.98
N ARG A 364 -0.06 15.98 15.00
CA ARG A 364 -0.48 15.26 13.78
C ARG A 364 -1.54 16.05 13.01
N ASP A 365 -2.51 16.63 13.70
CA ASP A 365 -3.58 17.42 13.09
C ASP A 365 -3.04 18.70 12.45
N GLU A 366 -2.09 19.38 13.09
CA GLU A 366 -1.42 20.54 12.51
C GLU A 366 -0.68 20.19 11.20
N LEU A 367 0.08 19.09 11.20
CA LEU A 367 0.77 18.61 10.01
C LEU A 367 -0.21 18.15 8.93
N SER A 368 -1.33 17.52 9.31
CA SER A 368 -2.37 17.08 8.36
C SER A 368 -3.07 18.28 7.71
N ALA A 369 -3.37 19.33 8.48
CA ALA A 369 -3.93 20.57 7.95
C ALA A 369 -2.94 21.29 7.02
N LEU A 370 -1.63 21.22 7.31
CA LEU A 370 -0.59 21.71 6.39
C LEU A 370 -0.55 20.87 5.10
N ALA A 371 -0.59 19.54 5.21
CA ALA A 371 -0.60 18.62 4.07
C ALA A 371 -1.77 18.90 3.14
N GLN A 372 -2.98 19.06 3.70
CA GLN A 372 -4.17 19.35 2.93
C GLN A 372 -3.99 20.62 2.10
N ARG A 373 -3.57 21.74 2.71
CA ARG A 373 -3.35 23.00 1.99
C ARG A 373 -2.32 22.85 0.86
N MET A 374 -1.21 22.16 1.12
CA MET A 374 -0.16 21.95 0.11
C MET A 374 -0.63 21.06 -1.05
N CYS A 375 -1.44 20.04 -0.75
CA CYS A 375 -2.07 19.18 -1.76
C CYS A 375 -3.10 19.96 -2.60
N GLU A 376 -3.91 20.82 -1.99
CA GLU A 376 -4.87 21.70 -2.69
C GLU A 376 -4.14 22.71 -3.59
N ASP A 377 -3.09 23.36 -3.09
CA ASP A 377 -2.25 24.27 -3.88
C ASP A 377 -1.60 23.56 -5.08
N PHE A 378 -1.11 22.33 -4.88
CA PHE A 378 -0.57 21.52 -5.96
C PHE A 378 -1.63 21.15 -6.98
N ALA A 379 -2.80 20.67 -6.55
CA ALA A 379 -3.91 20.36 -7.45
C ALA A 379 -4.30 21.58 -8.29
N ALA A 380 -4.48 22.74 -7.65
CA ALA A 380 -4.83 23.98 -8.32
C ALA A 380 -3.78 24.43 -9.34
N SER A 381 -2.49 24.21 -9.04
CA SER A 381 -1.39 24.54 -9.96
C SER A 381 -1.40 23.72 -11.25
N ARG A 382 -2.08 22.57 -11.27
CA ARG A 382 -2.18 21.69 -12.43
C ARG A 382 -3.34 21.99 -13.37
N VAL A 383 -4.23 22.92 -13.00
CA VAL A 383 -5.35 23.31 -13.87
C VAL A 383 -4.82 23.86 -15.20
N GLY A 384 -5.33 23.31 -16.30
CA GLY A 384 -4.91 23.61 -17.67
C GLY A 384 -3.85 22.68 -18.24
N GLU A 385 -3.24 21.81 -17.43
CA GLU A 385 -2.28 20.80 -17.92
C GLU A 385 -2.97 19.73 -18.76
N GLU A 386 -2.27 19.23 -19.79
CA GLU A 386 -2.69 18.05 -20.54
C GLU A 386 -1.96 16.82 -20.01
N VAL A 387 -2.72 15.82 -19.58
CA VAL A 387 -2.23 14.65 -18.86
C VAL A 387 -2.83 13.37 -19.43
N ASP A 388 -2.14 12.25 -19.23
CA ASP A 388 -2.72 10.94 -19.47
C ASP A 388 -3.35 10.42 -18.17
N VAL A 389 -4.62 10.04 -18.26
CA VAL A 389 -5.42 9.50 -17.16
C VAL A 389 -5.65 8.02 -17.41
N LEU A 390 -5.26 7.18 -16.46
CA LEU A 390 -5.60 5.76 -16.44
C LEU A 390 -6.98 5.61 -15.79
N ILE A 391 -7.95 5.13 -16.57
CA ILE A 391 -9.33 4.95 -16.10
C ILE A 391 -9.38 3.77 -15.14
N ASP A 392 -9.78 4.00 -13.89
CA ASP A 392 -9.92 2.96 -12.87
C ASP A 392 -11.34 2.38 -12.87
N SER A 393 -12.35 3.22 -13.05
CA SER A 393 -13.76 2.81 -13.10
C SER A 393 -14.57 3.70 -14.05
N VAL A 394 -15.64 3.14 -14.62
CA VAL A 394 -16.58 3.82 -15.51
C VAL A 394 -17.93 3.92 -14.80
N GLY A 395 -18.60 5.07 -14.94
CA GLY A 395 -19.81 5.42 -14.19
C GLY A 395 -19.50 6.04 -12.83
N VAL A 396 -20.42 6.86 -12.33
CA VAL A 396 -20.35 7.41 -10.97
C VAL A 396 -20.64 6.29 -9.99
N ALA A 397 -19.72 6.03 -9.06
CA ALA A 397 -20.02 5.15 -7.92
C ALA A 397 -21.11 5.83 -7.06
N PRO A 398 -22.21 5.15 -6.71
CA PRO A 398 -23.32 5.73 -5.94
C PRO A 398 -22.89 6.39 -4.61
N ASP A 399 -21.78 5.93 -4.02
CA ASP A 399 -21.30 6.36 -2.71
C ASP A 399 -20.42 7.63 -2.74
N MET A 400 -20.13 8.21 -3.91
CA MET A 400 -19.27 9.40 -4.04
C MET A 400 -20.04 10.73 -3.89
N GLY A 401 -21.32 10.69 -3.47
CA GLY A 401 -22.09 11.89 -3.12
C GLY A 401 -22.46 12.80 -4.30
N PHE A 402 -22.23 12.36 -5.53
CA PHE A 402 -22.80 12.99 -6.73
C PHE A 402 -24.24 12.50 -6.86
N ASP A 403 -25.16 13.19 -6.20
CA ASP A 403 -26.61 12.97 -6.35
C ASP A 403 -26.97 13.13 -7.84
N GLU A 404 -27.83 12.25 -8.39
CA GLU A 404 -28.39 12.34 -9.75
C GLU A 404 -29.37 13.54 -9.90
N GLY A 405 -29.12 14.65 -9.21
CA GLY A 405 -30.04 15.76 -9.03
C GLY A 405 -29.87 16.90 -10.04
N ASP A 406 -30.73 16.92 -11.05
CA ASP A 406 -31.40 18.10 -11.65
C ASP A 406 -30.60 19.41 -11.77
N GLY A 407 -29.39 19.35 -12.34
CA GLY A 407 -28.57 20.52 -12.68
C GLY A 407 -28.43 20.70 -14.19
N ASP A 408 -29.24 21.59 -14.76
CA ASP A 408 -29.19 22.03 -16.16
C ASP A 408 -27.78 22.59 -16.51
N GLY A 409 -26.89 21.73 -17.03
CA GLY A 409 -25.57 22.10 -17.57
C GLY A 409 -24.30 21.59 -16.85
N ALA A 410 -24.37 20.63 -15.92
CA ALA A 410 -23.17 19.99 -15.37
C ALA A 410 -22.65 18.91 -16.34
N SER A 411 -21.39 18.98 -16.75
CA SER A 411 -20.75 17.90 -17.52
C SER A 411 -20.75 16.64 -16.66
N GLU A 412 -21.56 15.64 -17.03
CA GLU A 412 -21.71 14.41 -16.26
C GLU A 412 -20.34 13.72 -16.13
N VAL A 413 -19.92 13.45 -14.89
CA VAL A 413 -18.73 12.64 -14.62
C VAL A 413 -18.99 11.25 -15.17
N VAL A 414 -18.17 10.80 -16.11
CA VAL A 414 -18.35 9.52 -16.80
C VAL A 414 -17.42 8.42 -16.30
N ALA A 415 -16.35 8.78 -15.62
CA ALA A 415 -15.34 7.85 -15.13
C ALA A 415 -14.49 8.45 -14.01
N VAL A 416 -13.84 7.58 -13.24
CA VAL A 416 -12.80 7.93 -12.27
C VAL A 416 -11.50 7.30 -12.71
N GLY A 417 -10.39 8.02 -12.57
CA GLY A 417 -9.06 7.53 -12.88
C GLY A 417 -7.97 8.25 -12.10
N ARG A 418 -6.72 8.03 -12.50
CA ARG A 418 -5.53 8.61 -11.89
C ARG A 418 -4.55 9.05 -12.96
N THR A 419 -3.65 10.00 -12.65
CA THR A 419 -2.48 10.27 -13.50
C THR A 419 -1.24 9.58 -12.92
N MET A 420 -0.08 9.72 -13.58
CA MET A 420 1.20 9.30 -13.01
C MET A 420 1.52 9.96 -11.66
N CYS A 421 0.83 11.04 -11.27
CA CYS A 421 1.04 11.77 -10.02
C CYS A 421 0.24 11.22 -8.83
N GLU A 422 -0.65 10.25 -9.07
CA GLU A 422 -1.56 9.68 -8.07
C GLU A 422 -1.31 8.17 -7.91
N ALA A 423 -0.83 7.77 -6.74
CA ALA A 423 -0.76 6.36 -6.36
C ALA A 423 -2.16 5.79 -6.09
N PRO A 424 -2.41 4.48 -6.32
CA PRO A 424 -3.68 3.86 -5.99
C PRO A 424 -3.95 3.93 -4.48
N ASP A 425 -5.22 4.04 -4.11
CA ASP A 425 -5.77 3.99 -2.73
C ASP A 425 -5.37 5.13 -1.78
N ILE A 426 -4.17 5.71 -1.94
CA ILE A 426 -3.57 6.63 -0.96
C ILE A 426 -3.50 8.08 -1.42
N ASP A 427 -3.67 8.35 -2.71
CA ASP A 427 -3.69 9.68 -3.28
C ASP A 427 -5.09 9.99 -3.87
N PRO A 428 -5.43 11.28 -4.02
CA PRO A 428 -6.61 11.79 -4.73
C PRO A 428 -6.86 11.18 -6.10
N VAL A 429 -8.09 11.32 -6.57
CA VAL A 429 -8.55 10.79 -7.86
C VAL A 429 -8.75 11.89 -8.90
N VAL A 430 -8.96 11.47 -10.14
CA VAL A 430 -9.32 12.32 -11.27
C VAL A 430 -10.73 11.94 -11.72
N PHE A 431 -11.67 12.87 -11.58
CA PHE A 431 -13.00 12.77 -12.17
C PHE A 431 -12.92 13.15 -13.65
N VAL A 432 -13.34 12.25 -14.53
CA VAL A 432 -13.24 12.43 -15.98
C VAL A 432 -14.60 12.79 -16.56
N THR A 433 -14.63 13.85 -17.36
CA THR A 433 -15.83 14.35 -18.05
C THR A 433 -15.66 14.32 -19.56
N LEU A 434 -16.78 14.29 -20.30
CA LEU A 434 -16.77 14.36 -21.75
C LEU A 434 -17.10 15.78 -22.25
N PRO A 435 -16.48 16.24 -23.34
CA PRO A 435 -16.89 17.47 -24.00
C PRO A 435 -18.32 17.36 -24.56
N GLU A 436 -19.13 18.41 -24.37
CA GLU A 436 -20.48 18.48 -24.92
C GLU A 436 -20.49 18.32 -26.45
N GLY A 437 -21.44 17.51 -26.96
CA GLY A 437 -21.68 17.36 -28.39
C GLY A 437 -20.60 16.61 -29.18
N VAL A 438 -19.67 15.93 -28.51
CA VAL A 438 -18.63 15.11 -29.15
C VAL A 438 -18.96 13.63 -29.02
N GLY A 439 -19.10 12.94 -30.15
CA GLY A 439 -19.22 11.48 -30.18
C GLY A 439 -17.87 10.80 -29.97
N LEU A 440 -17.43 10.67 -28.73
CA LEU A 440 -16.25 9.87 -28.37
C LEU A 440 -16.66 8.42 -28.12
N PRO A 441 -15.77 7.44 -28.41
CA PRO A 441 -15.98 6.07 -27.96
C PRO A 441 -16.12 6.02 -26.43
N PRO A 442 -16.95 5.11 -25.88
CA PRO A 442 -17.05 4.90 -24.45
C PRO A 442 -15.68 4.67 -23.80
N LEU A 443 -15.52 5.12 -22.56
CA LEU A 443 -14.35 4.81 -21.76
C LEU A 443 -14.44 3.37 -21.24
N GLU A 444 -13.29 2.74 -21.09
CA GLU A 444 -13.15 1.40 -20.52
C GLU A 444 -12.15 1.44 -19.36
N ALA A 445 -12.40 0.67 -18.31
CA ALA A 445 -11.43 0.52 -17.23
C ALA A 445 -10.10 -0.04 -17.77
N GLY A 446 -8.99 0.49 -17.27
CA GLY A 446 -7.65 0.22 -17.77
C GLY A 446 -7.27 0.96 -19.04
N GLN A 447 -8.13 1.81 -19.61
CA GLN A 447 -7.75 2.65 -20.74
C GLN A 447 -6.91 3.84 -20.28
N LEU A 448 -5.83 4.16 -21.01
CA LEU A 448 -5.21 5.48 -20.92
C LEU A 448 -5.93 6.47 -21.84
N ARG A 449 -6.34 7.61 -21.28
CA ARG A 449 -7.00 8.69 -22.01
C ARG A 449 -6.29 10.01 -21.81
N ARG A 450 -6.04 10.72 -22.91
CA ARG A 450 -5.52 12.09 -22.87
C ARG A 450 -6.63 13.03 -22.43
N CYS A 451 -6.40 13.76 -21.35
CA CYS A 451 -7.34 14.73 -20.80
C CYS A 451 -6.65 16.07 -20.55
N ARG A 452 -7.43 17.13 -20.40
CA ARG A 452 -6.99 18.41 -19.86
C ARG A 452 -7.63 18.63 -18.51
N ILE A 453 -6.82 18.93 -17.50
CA ILE A 453 -7.32 19.26 -16.16
C ILE A 453 -8.10 20.57 -16.28
N SER A 454 -9.40 20.52 -16.03
CA SER A 454 -10.31 21.66 -16.18
C SER A 454 -10.51 22.41 -14.87
N ASN A 455 -10.47 21.70 -13.74
CA ASN A 455 -10.80 22.22 -12.43
C ASN A 455 -10.31 21.28 -11.31
N THR A 456 -10.55 21.64 -10.05
CA THR A 456 -10.21 20.85 -8.86
C THR A 456 -11.37 20.83 -7.87
N ILE A 457 -11.58 19.70 -7.18
CA ILE A 457 -12.47 19.59 -6.03
C ILE A 457 -11.59 19.26 -4.82
N THR A 458 -11.32 20.24 -3.96
CA THR A 458 -10.34 20.10 -2.87
C THR A 458 -8.98 19.62 -3.40
N THR A 459 -8.57 18.38 -3.12
CA THR A 459 -7.33 17.76 -3.60
C THR A 459 -7.51 16.90 -4.85
N ASP A 460 -8.75 16.58 -5.22
CA ASP A 460 -9.10 15.83 -6.44
C ASP A 460 -9.11 16.73 -7.67
N LEU A 461 -8.94 16.11 -8.84
CA LEU A 461 -8.91 16.80 -10.12
C LEU A 461 -10.17 16.51 -10.93
N GLU A 462 -10.64 17.49 -11.68
CA GLU A 462 -11.58 17.28 -12.77
C GLU A 462 -10.82 17.42 -14.10
N ALA A 463 -11.02 16.49 -15.02
CA ALA A 463 -10.35 16.50 -16.31
C ALA A 463 -11.31 16.17 -17.47
N GLU A 464 -11.28 17.02 -18.50
CA GLU A 464 -12.07 16.85 -19.71
C GLU A 464 -11.27 16.04 -20.75
N VAL A 465 -11.89 15.05 -21.37
CA VAL A 465 -11.25 14.22 -22.41
C VAL A 465 -10.92 15.06 -23.65
N LEU A 466 -9.67 14.95 -24.12
CA LEU A 466 -9.23 15.58 -25.36
C LEU A 466 -9.61 14.73 -26.60
N ARG A 467 -9.81 15.43 -27.73
CA ARG A 467 -10.19 14.84 -29.02
C ARG A 467 -9.07 14.06 -29.70
#